data_AF-A0A7C1S4W1-F1
#
_entry.id   AF-A0A7C1S4W1-F1
#
_cell.length_a   1.000
_cell.length_b   1.000
_cell.length_c   1.000
_cell.angle_alpha   90.00
_cell.angle_beta   90.00
_cell.angle_gamma   90.00
#
_symmetry.space_group_name_H-M   'P 1'
#
loop_
_entity.id
_entity.type
_entity.pdbx_description
1 polymer ?
#
loop_
_entity_poly.entity_id
_entity_poly.type
_entity_poly.pdbx_seq_one_letter_code
_entity_poly.pdbx_strand_id
1 'polypeptide(L)'
;MKSKSQGQLAFFAALFSALAWSSTGILVRFLENFSSIEIVAGRCLIGLVFILLIFLIGQRTLLRKIWISKQAWLLGLLMSGYFLLVVTAYQIAPVAEVAILTNTTPLFALLYRRMKGLSIASQEVWGKYNYL
;
A
#
# COMPACT_ATOMS: atom_id res chain seq x y z
N MET A 1 -31.00 -3.22 7.00
CA MET A 1 -30.01 -3.54 8.06
C MET A 1 -28.71 -4.20 7.54
N LYS A 2 -28.11 -3.77 6.42
CA LYS A 2 -26.85 -4.35 5.86
C LYS A 2 -25.58 -3.48 6.03
N SER A 3 -25.71 -2.25 6.52
CA SER A 3 -24.62 -1.24 6.54
C SER A 3 -23.65 -1.37 7.74
N LYS A 4 -24.13 -1.76 8.93
CA LYS A 4 -23.29 -1.78 10.16
C LYS A 4 -22.16 -2.81 10.11
N SER A 5 -22.40 -3.97 9.52
CA SER A 5 -21.42 -5.08 9.41
C SER A 5 -20.29 -4.77 8.41
N GLN A 6 -20.58 -4.09 7.31
CA GLN A 6 -19.56 -3.67 6.34
C GLN A 6 -18.65 -2.59 6.91
N GLY A 7 -19.20 -1.64 7.69
CA GLY A 7 -18.42 -0.61 8.37
C GLY A 7 -17.44 -1.20 9.40
N GLN A 8 -17.90 -2.17 10.20
CA GLN A 8 -17.03 -2.88 11.15
C GLN A 8 -15.94 -3.68 10.44
N LEU A 9 -16.27 -4.41 9.37
CA LEU A 9 -15.29 -5.19 8.61
C LEU A 9 -14.23 -4.28 7.96
N ALA A 10 -14.64 -3.16 7.38
CA ALA A 10 -13.73 -2.18 6.80
C ALA A 10 -12.83 -1.54 7.87
N PHE A 11 -13.37 -1.22 9.04
CA PHE A 11 -12.59 -0.71 10.17
C PHE A 11 -11.55 -1.73 10.65
N PHE A 12 -11.93 -2.99 10.86
CA PHE A 12 -10.99 -4.04 11.26
C PHE A 12 -9.94 -4.31 10.18
N ALA A 13 -10.31 -4.29 8.90
CA ALA A 13 -9.36 -4.43 7.80
C ALA A 13 -8.35 -3.26 7.77
N ALA A 14 -8.81 -2.03 7.98
CA ALA A 14 -7.95 -0.86 8.07
C ALA A 14 -7.02 -0.93 9.29
N LEU A 15 -7.53 -1.34 10.45
CA LEU A 15 -6.74 -1.52 11.67
C LEU A 15 -5.67 -2.59 11.49
N PHE A 16 -6.04 -3.75 10.94
CA PHE A 16 -5.10 -4.83 10.65
C PHE A 16 -4.05 -4.38 9.63
N SER A 17 -4.46 -3.63 8.60
CA SER A 17 -3.54 -3.06 7.63
C SER A 17 -2.55 -2.10 8.29
N ALA A 18 -3.02 -1.18 9.13
CA ALA A 18 -2.15 -0.25 9.85
C ALA A 18 -1.15 -0.97 10.76
N LEU A 19 -1.60 -1.97 11.52
CA LEU A 19 -0.73 -2.79 12.36
C LEU A 19 0.30 -3.58 11.55
N ALA A 20 -0.12 -4.20 10.44
CA ALA A 20 0.76 -4.94 9.56
C ALA A 20 1.85 -4.01 8.96
N TRP A 21 1.45 -2.83 8.48
CA TRP A 21 2.38 -1.84 7.93
C TRP A 21 3.35 -1.28 8.97
N SER A 22 2.86 -0.96 10.18
CA SER A 22 3.72 -0.48 11.28
C SER A 22 4.74 -1.54 11.70
N SER A 23 4.29 -2.79 11.89
CA SER A 23 5.18 -3.91 12.25
C SER A 23 6.23 -4.14 11.18
N THR A 24 5.82 -4.05 9.92
CA THR A 24 6.69 -4.22 8.76
C THR A 24 7.80 -3.17 8.69
N GLY A 25 7.52 -1.90 9.02
CA GLY A 25 8.55 -0.85 9.07
C GLY A 25 9.61 -1.11 10.15
N ILE A 26 9.16 -1.54 11.33
CA ILE A 26 10.04 -1.90 12.45
C ILE A 26 10.90 -3.12 12.08
N LEU A 27 10.29 -4.17 11.51
CA LEU A 27 11.01 -5.39 11.13
C LEU A 27 12.08 -5.11 10.08
N VAL A 28 11.82 -4.30 9.06
CA VAL A 28 12.85 -3.94 8.06
C VAL A 28 14.05 -3.28 8.70
N ARG A 29 13.83 -2.43 9.71
CA ARG A 29 14.91 -1.80 10.44
C ARG A 29 15.74 -2.82 11.22
N PHE A 30 15.15 -3.91 11.71
CA PHE A 30 15.92 -4.97 12.37
C PHE A 30 16.66 -5.90 11.38
N LEU A 31 16.28 -5.92 10.10
CA LEU A 31 16.99 -6.64 9.04
C LEU A 31 18.11 -5.80 8.41
N GLU A 32 18.97 -5.16 9.23
CA GLU A 32 20.12 -4.37 8.71
C GLU A 32 21.18 -5.25 8.02
N ASN A 33 21.25 -6.53 8.37
CA ASN A 33 22.19 -7.49 7.77
C ASN A 33 21.81 -7.95 6.36
N PHE A 34 20.60 -7.62 5.88
CA PHE A 34 20.13 -7.99 4.55
C PHE A 34 20.11 -6.77 3.63
N SER A 35 20.44 -6.97 2.37
CA SER A 35 20.34 -5.91 1.36
C SER A 35 18.87 -5.50 1.18
N SER A 36 18.64 -4.21 0.93
CA SER A 36 17.31 -3.68 0.55
C SER A 36 16.65 -4.52 -0.55
N ILE A 37 17.44 -5.00 -1.51
CA ILE A 37 16.96 -5.81 -2.64
C ILE A 37 16.45 -7.18 -2.15
N GLU A 38 17.13 -7.83 -1.22
CA GLU A 38 16.75 -9.14 -0.69
C GLU A 38 15.43 -9.05 0.08
N ILE A 39 15.27 -7.98 0.87
CA ILE A 39 14.03 -7.71 1.60
C ILE A 39 12.86 -7.51 0.64
N VAL A 40 13.03 -6.69 -0.41
CA VAL A 40 11.96 -6.47 -1.39
C VAL A 40 11.70 -7.72 -2.24
N ALA A 41 12.74 -8.44 -2.65
CA ALA A 41 12.59 -9.70 -3.38
C ALA A 41 11.81 -10.73 -2.55
N GLY A 42 12.12 -10.85 -1.26
CA GLY A 42 11.37 -11.69 -0.32
C GLY A 42 9.90 -11.29 -0.22
N ARG A 43 9.59 -9.99 -0.11
CA ARG A 43 8.21 -9.49 -0.12
C ARG A 43 7.47 -9.81 -1.42
N CYS A 44 8.13 -9.63 -2.56
CA CYS A 44 7.57 -9.97 -3.87
C CYS A 44 7.32 -11.47 -4.00
N LEU A 45 8.22 -12.32 -3.50
CA LEU A 45 8.05 -13.77 -3.49
C LEU A 45 6.89 -14.21 -2.61
N ILE A 46 6.77 -13.66 -1.40
CA ILE A 46 5.63 -13.92 -0.52
C ILE A 46 4.33 -13.50 -1.22
N GLY A 47 4.30 -12.31 -1.81
CA GLY A 47 3.15 -11.83 -2.59
C GLY A 47 2.79 -12.78 -3.75
N LEU A 48 3.80 -13.29 -4.47
CA LEU A 48 3.61 -14.28 -5.53
C LEU A 48 3.01 -15.58 -5.00
N VAL A 49 3.49 -16.09 -3.86
CA VAL A 49 2.94 -17.30 -3.22
C VAL A 49 1.46 -17.10 -2.87
N PHE A 50 1.08 -15.95 -2.29
CA PHE A 50 -0.34 -15.65 -2.02
C PHE A 50 -1.19 -15.58 -3.28
N ILE A 51 -0.67 -14.95 -4.34
CA ILE A 51 -1.35 -14.88 -5.65
C ILE A 51 -1.55 -16.30 -6.22
N LEU A 52 -0.56 -17.18 -6.09
CA LEU A 52 -0.65 -18.58 -6.49
C LEU A 52 -1.64 -19.36 -5.62
N LEU A 53 -1.67 -19.16 -4.31
CA LEU A 53 -2.68 -19.79 -3.44
C LEU A 53 -4.10 -19.36 -3.83
N ILE A 54 -4.30 -18.08 -4.13
CA ILE A 54 -5.59 -17.57 -4.64
C ILE A 54 -5.93 -18.21 -6.00
N PHE A 55 -4.94 -18.48 -6.85
CA PHE A 55 -5.13 -19.23 -8.09
C PHE A 55 -5.65 -20.65 -7.83
N LEU A 56 -5.08 -21.36 -6.85
CA LEU A 56 -5.52 -22.72 -6.48
C LEU A 56 -6.97 -22.74 -5.96
N ILE A 57 -7.40 -21.67 -5.27
CA ILE A 57 -8.76 -21.56 -4.70
C ILE A 57 -9.82 -21.19 -5.77
N GLY A 58 -9.43 -21.05 -7.04
CA GLY A 58 -10.38 -21.02 -8.17
C GLY A 58 -10.75 -19.62 -8.69
N GLN A 59 -10.10 -18.55 -8.25
CA GLN A 59 -10.34 -17.18 -8.77
C GLN A 59 -9.62 -16.90 -10.11
N ARG A 60 -9.77 -17.79 -11.09
CA ARG A 60 -9.06 -17.71 -12.39
C ARG A 60 -9.43 -16.46 -13.22
N THR A 61 -10.62 -15.91 -13.03
CA THR A 61 -11.10 -14.71 -13.75
C THR A 61 -10.38 -13.43 -13.33
N LEU A 62 -10.05 -13.28 -12.03
CA LEU A 62 -9.33 -12.10 -11.53
C LEU A 62 -7.91 -12.05 -12.09
N LEU A 63 -7.23 -13.20 -12.12
CA LEU A 63 -5.85 -13.31 -12.59
C LEU A 63 -5.72 -13.11 -14.09
N ARG A 64 -6.69 -13.62 -14.88
CA ARG A 64 -6.72 -13.35 -16.33
C ARG A 64 -6.84 -11.86 -16.61
N LYS A 65 -7.64 -11.13 -15.80
CA LYS A 65 -7.80 -9.68 -15.91
C LYS A 65 -6.52 -8.92 -15.55
N ILE A 66 -5.80 -9.37 -14.53
CA ILE A 66 -4.50 -8.80 -14.13
C ILE A 66 -3.46 -9.05 -15.23
N TRP A 67 -3.37 -10.28 -15.74
CA TRP A 67 -2.38 -10.69 -16.74
C TRP A 67 -2.49 -9.89 -18.04
N ILE A 68 -3.72 -9.64 -18.50
CA ILE A 68 -3.99 -8.92 -19.75
C ILE A 68 -3.84 -7.40 -19.58
N SER A 69 -3.98 -6.88 -18.35
CA SER A 69 -3.97 -5.45 -18.11
C SER A 69 -2.55 -4.88 -18.06
N LYS A 70 -2.15 -4.16 -19.12
CA LYS A 70 -0.89 -3.38 -19.13
C LYS A 70 -0.80 -2.39 -17.96
N GLN A 71 -1.93 -1.86 -17.51
CA GLN A 71 -1.99 -0.96 -16.35
C GLN A 71 -1.63 -1.68 -15.05
N ALA A 72 -2.05 -2.94 -14.88
CA ALA A 72 -1.71 -3.71 -13.68
C ALA A 72 -0.21 -3.99 -13.60
N TRP A 73 0.43 -4.28 -14.73
CA TRP A 73 1.90 -4.44 -14.80
C TRP A 73 2.63 -3.13 -14.50
N LEU A 74 2.18 -2.01 -15.06
CA LEU A 74 2.79 -0.70 -14.78
C LEU A 74 2.65 -0.32 -13.30
N LEU A 75 1.47 -0.49 -12.72
CA LEU A 75 1.23 -0.22 -11.29
C LEU A 75 2.05 -1.15 -10.40
N GLY A 76 2.16 -2.43 -10.75
CA GLY A 76 3.00 -3.38 -10.02
C GLY A 76 4.48 -3.01 -10.06
N LEU A 77 4.99 -2.60 -11.22
CA LEU A 77 6.35 -2.11 -11.37
C LEU A 77 6.60 -0.85 -10.54
N LEU A 78 5.68 0.12 -10.62
CA LEU A 78 5.76 1.37 -9.85
C LEU A 78 5.74 1.10 -8.35
N MET A 79 4.91 0.16 -7.91
CA MET A 79 4.81 -0.24 -6.51
C MET A 79 6.07 -0.97 -6.02
N SER A 80 6.67 -1.81 -6.87
CA SER A 80 7.96 -2.46 -6.56
C SER A 80 9.09 -1.43 -6.40
N GLY A 81 9.15 -0.44 -7.31
CA GLY A 81 10.10 0.67 -7.19
C GLY A 81 9.90 1.49 -5.92
N TYR A 82 8.64 1.79 -5.57
CA TYR A 82 8.29 2.43 -4.30
C TYR A 82 8.78 1.61 -3.10
N PHE A 83 8.57 0.28 -3.10
CA PHE A 83 9.02 -0.57 -2.01
C PHE A 83 10.54 -0.57 -1.85
N LEU A 84 11.31 -0.60 -2.96
CA LEU A 84 12.76 -0.48 -2.89
C LEU A 84 13.18 0.83 -2.22
N LEU A 85 12.65 1.96 -2.68
CA LEU A 85 12.97 3.27 -2.11
C LEU A 85 12.61 3.36 -0.62
N VAL A 86 11.43 2.86 -0.24
CA VAL A 86 10.97 2.88 1.15
C VAL A 86 11.82 1.98 2.05
N VAL A 87 12.14 0.77 1.62
CA VAL A 87 13.00 -0.14 2.39
C VAL A 87 14.39 0.45 2.55
N THR A 88 14.97 1.02 1.49
CA THR A 88 16.24 1.73 1.56
C THR A 88 16.17 2.93 2.52
N ALA A 89 15.09 3.71 2.49
CA ALA A 89 14.91 4.81 3.43
C ALA A 89 14.85 4.32 4.89
N TYR A 90 14.14 3.23 5.18
CA TYR A 90 14.10 2.62 6.51
C TYR A 90 15.46 2.11 7.00
N GLN A 91 16.33 1.66 6.09
CA GLN A 91 17.70 1.25 6.44
C GLN A 91 18.61 2.45 6.71
N ILE A 92 18.46 3.56 5.99
CA ILE A 92 19.34 4.74 6.10
C ILE A 92 18.91 5.67 7.25
N ALA A 93 17.61 5.88 7.44
CA ALA A 93 17.06 6.87 8.36
C ALA A 93 16.24 6.24 9.50
N PRO A 94 15.97 6.98 10.59
CA PRO A 94 15.08 6.53 11.66
C PRO A 94 13.67 6.22 11.14
N VAL A 95 13.08 5.13 11.67
CA VAL A 95 11.73 4.65 11.29
C VAL A 95 10.67 5.76 11.40
N ALA A 96 10.79 6.63 12.42
CA ALA A 96 9.86 7.73 12.63
C ALA A 96 9.88 8.77 11.49
N GLU A 97 11.05 9.13 10.98
CA GLU A 97 11.19 10.12 9.90
C GLU A 97 10.61 9.58 8.59
N VAL A 98 10.92 8.31 8.28
CA VAL A 98 10.40 7.63 7.10
C VAL A 98 8.89 7.45 7.18
N ALA A 99 8.36 7.16 8.37
CA ALA A 99 6.92 7.06 8.60
C ALA A 99 6.20 8.41 8.40
N ILE A 100 6.80 9.53 8.84
CA ILE A 100 6.24 10.86 8.61
C ILE A 100 6.18 11.15 7.12
N LEU A 101 7.29 10.94 6.41
CA LEU A 101 7.37 11.17 4.96
C LEU A 101 6.36 10.32 4.19
N THR A 102 6.27 9.03 4.49
CA THR A 102 5.31 8.13 3.82
C THR A 102 3.86 8.48 4.13
N ASN A 103 3.56 8.99 5.33
CA ASN A 103 2.23 9.48 5.69
C ASN A 103 1.85 10.82 5.03
N THR A 104 2.77 11.52 4.37
CA THR A 104 2.44 12.70 3.56
C THR A 104 1.83 12.36 2.19
N THR A 105 1.77 11.08 1.81
CA THR A 105 1.19 10.60 0.53
C THR A 105 -0.19 11.20 0.19
N PRO A 106 -1.14 11.36 1.14
CA PRO A 106 -2.43 12.01 0.85
C PRO A 106 -2.29 13.43 0.31
N LEU A 107 -1.27 14.19 0.75
CA LEU A 107 -1.01 15.54 0.24
C LEU A 107 -0.60 15.51 -1.23
N PHE A 108 0.24 14.53 -1.62
CA PHE A 108 0.62 14.32 -3.02
C PHE A 108 -0.59 13.89 -3.87
N ALA A 109 -1.49 13.06 -3.32
CA ALA A 109 -2.72 12.68 -4.00
C ALA A 109 -3.66 13.88 -4.23
N LEU A 110 -3.79 14.78 -3.24
CA LEU A 110 -4.53 16.04 -3.37
C LEU A 110 -3.89 16.97 -4.41
N LEU A 111 -2.56 17.12 -4.39
CA LEU A 111 -1.82 17.91 -5.37
C LEU A 111 -2.05 17.37 -6.79
N TYR A 112 -1.95 16.06 -6.98
CA TYR A 112 -2.20 15.42 -8.27
C TYR A 112 -3.64 15.63 -8.77
N ARG A 113 -4.64 15.53 -7.87
CA ARG A 113 -6.03 15.88 -8.19
C ARG A 113 -6.18 17.33 -8.63
N ARG A 114 -5.49 18.27 -7.96
CA ARG A 114 -5.47 19.68 -8.34
C ARG A 114 -4.88 19.89 -9.74
N MET A 115 -3.76 19.23 -10.04
CA MET A 115 -3.11 19.29 -11.35
C MET A 115 -3.99 18.73 -12.47
N LYS A 116 -4.82 17.73 -12.17
CA LYS A 116 -5.83 17.17 -13.08
C LYS A 116 -7.07 18.07 -13.26
N GLY A 117 -7.15 19.21 -12.59
CA GLY A 117 -8.29 20.14 -12.67
C GLY A 117 -9.55 19.64 -11.96
N LEU A 118 -9.44 18.63 -11.08
CA LEU A 118 -10.57 18.13 -10.30
C LEU A 118 -10.83 19.08 -9.11
N SER A 119 -12.09 19.45 -8.91
CA SER A 119 -12.53 20.30 -7.79
C SER A 119 -12.21 19.63 -6.46
N ILE A 120 -11.29 20.23 -5.68
CA ILE A 120 -10.99 19.82 -4.31
C ILE A 120 -11.99 20.51 -3.40
N ALA A 121 -12.92 19.76 -2.80
CA ALA A 121 -13.81 20.30 -1.80
C ALA A 121 -13.00 20.74 -0.58
N SER A 122 -13.25 21.95 -0.05
CA SER A 122 -12.51 22.50 1.09
C SER A 122 -12.56 21.60 2.34
N GLN A 123 -13.49 20.63 2.41
CA GLN A 123 -13.60 19.67 3.50
C GLN A 123 -12.62 18.48 3.40
N GLU A 124 -12.14 18.12 2.20
CA GLU A 124 -11.11 17.08 2.01
C GLU A 124 -9.73 17.55 2.53
N VAL A 125 -9.46 18.86 2.48
CA VAL A 125 -8.18 19.47 2.92
C VAL A 125 -8.01 19.43 4.43
N TRP A 126 -9.10 19.48 5.20
CA TRP A 126 -9.09 19.43 6.67
C TRP A 126 -9.28 18.01 7.23
N GLY A 127 -9.28 16.98 6.37
CA GLY A 127 -9.48 15.59 6.78
C GLY A 127 -10.93 15.22 7.12
N LYS A 128 -11.91 16.08 6.83
CA LYS A 128 -13.33 15.74 6.94
C LYS A 128 -13.79 14.99 5.68
N TYR A 129 -13.56 13.69 5.66
CA TYR A 129 -14.30 12.79 4.78
C TYR A 129 -15.75 12.70 5.29
N ASN A 130 -16.64 13.53 4.76
CA ASN A 130 -18.08 13.36 4.95
C ASN A 130 -18.53 12.12 4.16
N TYR A 131 -18.46 10.95 4.80
CA TYR A 131 -19.32 9.83 4.46
C TYR A 131 -20.62 9.96 5.26
N LEU A 132 -21.54 10.76 4.73
CA LEU A 132 -22.97 10.70 5.05
C LEU A 132 -23.74 10.59 3.73
#